data_AF-A0A4R9G8T8-F1
#
_entry.id   AF-A0A4R9G8T8-F1
#
_cell.length_a   1.000
_cell.length_b   1.000
_cell.length_c   1.000
_cell.angle_alpha   90.00
_cell.angle_beta   90.00
_cell.angle_gamma   90.00
#
_symmetry.space_group_name_H-M   'P 1'
#
loop_
_entity.id
_entity.type
_entity.pdbx_description
1 polymer ?
#
loop_
_entity_poly.entity_id
_entity_poly.type
_entity_poly.pdbx_seq_one_letter_code
_entity_poly.pdbx_strand_id
1 'polypeptide(L)'
;MEKRSSLITKRFYFYSIFLLSFLVIDCSTYWAHRKNDLADVFTAGVETPGYGVGLRIGPLATGFIFQGGESAPGKRDLGTGYGLRGGSYGSYRSQQLVFGFLGGEKFHSLPDTPDPVAPSPKTEPKSSAQDPSSPGFLLLPDSPENEEDPNPTPELANERQNTKSFEIRYLQFYNNPVEERRKAKKVLFFKKFLEHLDPEKKNEAIQTYLTQNPRSKDDYPLGFLFEIELYISVKYGLRLGFNIGEFVDFLLGFTGLDLMEDDL
;
A
#
# COMPACT_ATOMS: atom_id res chain seq x y z
N MET A 1 -41.83 49.77 -12.99
CA MET A 1 -41.54 48.45 -12.38
C MET A 1 -40.33 47.74 -13.02
N GLU A 2 -39.99 47.96 -14.29
CA GLU A 2 -38.86 47.30 -14.97
C GLU A 2 -37.47 47.49 -14.36
N LYS A 3 -37.11 48.69 -13.87
CA LYS A 3 -35.76 48.95 -13.33
C LYS A 3 -35.40 48.12 -12.09
N ARG A 4 -36.38 47.65 -11.31
CA ARG A 4 -36.15 46.83 -10.11
C ARG A 4 -35.85 45.36 -10.45
N SER A 5 -36.42 44.86 -11.55
CA SER A 5 -36.18 43.50 -12.04
C SER A 5 -34.73 43.31 -12.50
N SER A 6 -34.18 44.24 -13.29
CA SER A 6 -32.83 44.05 -13.86
C SER A 6 -31.69 44.12 -12.83
N LEU A 7 -31.90 44.83 -11.72
CA LEU A 7 -30.95 44.90 -10.60
C LEU A 7 -30.88 43.59 -9.80
N ILE A 8 -32.00 42.87 -9.70
CA ILE A 8 -32.07 41.58 -9.00
C ILE A 8 -31.38 40.50 -9.84
N THR A 9 -31.59 40.48 -11.15
CA THR A 9 -30.93 39.52 -12.04
C THR A 9 -29.42 39.74 -12.07
N LYS A 10 -28.95 41.00 -12.14
CA LYS A 10 -27.50 41.32 -12.11
C LYS A 10 -26.83 40.90 -10.79
N ARG A 11 -27.51 41.05 -9.65
CA ARG A 11 -27.01 40.55 -8.36
C ARG A 11 -26.94 39.03 -8.33
N PHE A 12 -27.95 38.34 -8.87
CA PHE A 12 -27.94 36.88 -8.96
C PHE A 12 -26.78 36.36 -9.82
N TYR A 13 -26.55 36.95 -11.00
CA TYR A 13 -25.40 36.60 -11.84
C TYR A 13 -24.06 36.89 -11.16
N PHE A 14 -23.96 38.01 -10.43
CA PHE A 14 -22.76 38.35 -9.68
C PHE A 14 -22.48 37.34 -8.57
N TYR A 15 -23.49 36.92 -7.79
CA TYR A 15 -23.32 35.89 -6.77
C TYR A 15 -22.98 34.53 -7.38
N SER A 16 -23.58 34.14 -8.51
CA SER A 16 -23.22 32.89 -9.19
C SER A 16 -21.79 32.91 -9.76
N ILE A 17 -21.36 34.05 -10.33
CA ILE A 17 -19.99 34.20 -10.85
C ILE A 17 -18.98 34.24 -9.70
N PHE A 18 -19.33 34.90 -8.60
CA PHE A 18 -18.49 34.96 -7.39
C PHE A 18 -18.34 33.59 -6.73
N LEU A 19 -19.43 32.83 -6.61
CA LEU A 19 -19.42 31.45 -6.11
C LEU A 19 -18.65 30.50 -7.04
N LEU A 20 -18.79 30.68 -8.37
CA LEU A 20 -17.99 29.95 -9.36
C LEU A 20 -16.50 30.32 -9.29
N SER A 21 -16.16 31.57 -8.98
CA SER A 21 -14.76 31.99 -8.83
C SER A 21 -14.08 31.41 -7.59
N PHE A 22 -14.82 31.19 -6.50
CA PHE A 22 -14.32 30.46 -5.31
C PHE A 22 -14.10 28.96 -5.60
N LEU A 23 -14.92 28.35 -6.45
CA LEU A 23 -14.77 26.95 -6.86
C LEU A 23 -13.56 26.70 -7.79
N VAL A 24 -13.00 27.73 -8.42
CA VAL A 24 -11.90 27.60 -9.39
C VAL A 24 -10.51 27.72 -8.75
N ILE A 25 -10.40 28.26 -7.54
CA ILE A 25 -9.09 28.57 -6.91
C ILE A 25 -8.37 27.30 -6.38
N ASP A 26 -9.11 26.26 -5.96
CA ASP A 26 -8.55 24.97 -5.47
C ASP A 26 -8.80 23.80 -6.44
N CYS A 27 -9.24 24.08 -7.66
CA CYS A 27 -9.74 23.06 -8.60
C CYS A 27 -8.63 22.13 -9.11
N SER A 28 -7.39 22.59 -9.26
CA SER A 28 -6.34 21.74 -9.87
C SER A 28 -5.86 20.62 -8.96
N THR A 29 -5.70 20.88 -7.67
CA THR A 29 -5.26 19.88 -6.68
C THR A 29 -6.45 19.01 -6.30
N TYR A 30 -7.61 19.62 -6.00
CA TYR A 30 -8.82 18.88 -5.64
C TYR A 30 -9.22 17.81 -6.67
N TRP A 31 -9.30 18.17 -7.96
CA TRP A 31 -9.66 17.17 -8.99
C TRP A 31 -8.56 16.14 -9.23
N ALA A 32 -7.29 16.46 -8.95
CA ALA A 32 -6.20 15.49 -9.01
C ALA A 32 -6.35 14.46 -7.88
N HIS A 33 -6.61 14.90 -6.64
CA HIS A 33 -6.91 14.04 -5.50
C HIS A 33 -8.12 13.15 -5.77
N ARG A 34 -9.24 13.71 -6.22
CA ARG A 34 -10.44 12.92 -6.52
C ARG A 34 -10.27 11.91 -7.65
N LYS A 35 -9.39 12.20 -8.62
CA LYS A 35 -8.99 11.23 -9.65
C LYS A 35 -8.14 10.10 -9.04
N ASN A 36 -7.28 10.43 -8.08
CA ASN A 36 -6.44 9.48 -7.37
C ASN A 36 -7.29 8.51 -6.54
N ASP A 37 -8.23 8.99 -5.71
CA ASP A 37 -9.09 8.09 -4.93
C ASP A 37 -9.92 7.20 -5.86
N LEU A 38 -10.47 7.77 -6.95
CA LEU A 38 -11.24 6.98 -7.92
C LEU A 38 -10.38 5.86 -8.54
N ALA A 39 -9.09 6.10 -8.75
CA ALA A 39 -8.15 5.09 -9.23
C ALA A 39 -7.83 4.04 -8.16
N ASP A 40 -7.94 4.36 -6.87
CA ASP A 40 -7.77 3.45 -5.74
C ASP A 40 -8.99 2.55 -5.49
N VAL A 41 -10.18 3.00 -5.91
CA VAL A 41 -11.41 2.21 -5.81
C VAL A 41 -11.32 0.89 -6.57
N PHE A 42 -10.67 0.89 -7.73
CA PHE A 42 -10.67 -0.27 -8.62
C PHE A 42 -9.28 -0.89 -8.73
N THR A 43 -9.24 -2.21 -8.57
CA THR A 43 -8.08 -3.03 -8.90
C THR A 43 -8.41 -3.87 -10.13
N ALA A 44 -7.58 -3.82 -11.15
CA ALA A 44 -7.69 -4.65 -12.34
C ALA A 44 -6.31 -4.93 -12.91
N GLY A 45 -5.88 -6.19 -12.87
CA GLY A 45 -4.53 -6.57 -13.27
C GLY A 45 -4.46 -7.95 -13.92
N VAL A 46 -3.48 -8.10 -14.81
CA VAL A 46 -3.09 -9.39 -15.39
C VAL A 46 -1.73 -9.77 -14.82
N GLU A 47 -1.62 -10.96 -14.24
CA GLU A 47 -0.46 -11.39 -13.44
C GLU A 47 0.12 -12.71 -13.97
N THR A 48 1.44 -12.85 -13.92
CA THR A 48 2.18 -14.02 -14.40
C THR A 48 3.44 -14.30 -13.59
N PRO A 49 3.79 -15.57 -13.32
CA PRO A 49 2.96 -16.77 -13.40
C PRO A 49 1.99 -16.87 -12.21
N GLY A 50 0.81 -17.45 -12.44
CA GLY A 50 -0.18 -17.67 -11.38
C GLY A 50 -1.06 -18.89 -11.64
N TYR A 51 -1.41 -19.60 -10.56
CA TYR A 51 -2.33 -20.74 -10.56
C TYR A 51 -3.32 -20.69 -9.40
N GLY A 52 -4.57 -21.04 -9.71
CA GLY A 52 -5.64 -21.22 -8.75
C GLY A 52 -6.64 -20.07 -8.67
N VAL A 53 -7.52 -20.15 -7.69
CA VAL A 53 -8.65 -19.24 -7.51
C VAL A 53 -8.75 -18.87 -6.05
N GLY A 54 -9.02 -17.60 -5.77
CA GLY A 54 -9.38 -17.17 -4.43
C GLY A 54 -10.10 -15.83 -4.40
N LEU A 55 -10.61 -15.55 -3.22
CA LEU A 55 -11.39 -14.38 -2.86
C LEU A 55 -10.76 -13.77 -1.62
N ARG A 56 -10.58 -12.45 -1.62
CA ARG A 56 -10.14 -11.68 -0.48
C ARG A 56 -11.22 -10.68 -0.08
N ILE A 57 -11.44 -10.56 1.22
CA ILE A 57 -12.29 -9.54 1.83
C ILE A 57 -11.49 -8.94 2.98
N GLY A 58 -10.87 -7.79 2.73
CA GLY A 58 -9.96 -7.14 3.66
C GLY A 58 -8.79 -8.06 4.07
N PRO A 59 -8.53 -8.25 5.37
CA PRO A 59 -7.45 -9.12 5.86
C PRO A 59 -7.74 -10.62 5.70
N LEU A 60 -8.96 -11.00 5.31
CA LEU A 60 -9.34 -12.40 5.15
C LEU A 60 -9.25 -12.81 3.67
N ALA A 61 -8.21 -13.56 3.33
CA ALA A 61 -8.09 -14.21 2.04
C ALA A 61 -8.49 -15.69 2.15
N THR A 62 -9.19 -16.20 1.14
CA THR A 62 -9.51 -17.62 1.04
C THR A 62 -9.38 -18.16 -0.37
N GLY A 63 -9.02 -19.44 -0.48
CA GLY A 63 -8.91 -20.16 -1.74
C GLY A 63 -7.60 -20.91 -1.87
N PHE A 64 -7.24 -21.22 -3.11
CA PHE A 64 -5.98 -21.85 -3.46
C PHE A 64 -5.32 -20.97 -4.50
N ILE A 65 -4.37 -20.15 -4.07
CA ILE A 65 -3.67 -19.19 -4.93
C ILE A 65 -2.17 -19.46 -4.82
N PHE A 66 -1.52 -19.63 -5.96
CA PHE A 66 -0.08 -19.75 -6.09
C PHE A 66 0.39 -18.79 -7.18
N GLN A 67 0.86 -17.63 -6.77
CA GLN A 67 1.35 -16.57 -7.63
C GLN A 67 2.77 -16.19 -7.23
N GLY A 68 3.63 -16.09 -8.23
CA GLY A 68 5.08 -16.01 -8.01
C GLY A 68 5.70 -17.39 -7.82
N GLY A 69 7.01 -17.48 -7.99
CA GLY A 69 7.70 -18.77 -7.99
C GLY A 69 9.20 -18.64 -7.79
N GLU A 70 9.88 -19.78 -7.76
CA GLU A 70 11.33 -19.81 -7.74
C GLU A 70 11.84 -19.93 -9.18
N SER A 71 12.53 -18.89 -9.69
CA SER A 71 13.21 -19.01 -10.99
C SER A 71 14.48 -19.84 -10.90
N ALA A 72 15.05 -19.97 -9.69
CA ALA A 72 16.14 -20.88 -9.37
C ALA A 72 15.99 -21.38 -7.93
N PRO A 73 16.53 -22.56 -7.56
CA PRO A 73 16.49 -23.05 -6.20
C PRO A 73 17.04 -22.00 -5.23
N GLY A 74 16.20 -21.55 -4.29
CA GLY A 74 16.57 -20.53 -3.30
C GLY A 74 16.51 -19.07 -3.79
N LYS A 75 16.12 -18.80 -5.04
CA LYS A 75 15.78 -17.45 -5.52
C LYS A 75 14.27 -17.34 -5.71
N ARG A 76 13.62 -16.69 -4.74
CA ARG A 76 12.21 -16.33 -4.80
C ARG A 76 12.06 -15.14 -5.74
N ASP A 77 11.46 -15.38 -6.90
CA ASP A 77 11.13 -14.30 -7.83
C ASP A 77 9.66 -13.95 -7.68
N LEU A 78 9.39 -12.68 -7.38
CA LEU A 78 8.04 -12.17 -7.34
C LEU A 78 7.42 -12.30 -8.73
N GLY A 79 6.14 -12.72 -8.79
CA GLY A 79 5.38 -12.68 -10.03
C GLY A 79 5.29 -11.25 -10.55
N THR A 80 5.21 -11.10 -11.87
CA THR A 80 5.02 -9.79 -12.51
C THR A 80 3.58 -9.61 -12.92
N GLY A 81 3.08 -8.39 -12.79
CA GLY A 81 1.73 -8.02 -13.21
C GLY A 81 1.72 -6.69 -13.95
N TYR A 82 0.65 -6.47 -14.70
CA TYR A 82 0.38 -5.20 -15.36
C TYR A 82 -1.09 -4.84 -15.22
N GLY A 83 -1.36 -3.61 -14.81
CA GLY A 83 -2.72 -3.11 -14.67
C GLY A 83 -2.84 -1.96 -13.67
N LEU A 84 -4.08 -1.72 -13.24
CA LEU A 84 -4.43 -0.76 -12.22
C LEU A 84 -4.45 -1.45 -10.86
N ARG A 85 -3.59 -1.03 -9.94
CA ARG A 85 -3.57 -1.55 -8.56
C ARG A 85 -3.00 -0.50 -7.60
N GLY A 86 -3.68 -0.27 -6.48
CA GLY A 86 -3.31 0.78 -5.51
C GLY A 86 -3.22 2.16 -6.15
N GLY A 87 -4.16 2.48 -7.06
CA GLY A 87 -4.25 3.78 -7.73
C GLY A 87 -3.07 4.14 -8.62
N SER A 88 -2.26 3.15 -8.99
CA SER A 88 -1.22 3.29 -10.00
C SER A 88 -1.53 2.34 -11.16
N TYR A 89 -1.41 2.85 -12.38
CA TYR A 89 -1.51 2.05 -13.59
C TYR A 89 -0.10 1.79 -14.10
N GLY A 90 0.28 0.53 -14.24
CA GLY A 90 1.61 0.19 -14.73
C GLY A 90 1.99 -1.25 -14.47
N SER A 91 3.28 -1.52 -14.61
CA SER A 91 3.86 -2.80 -14.21
C SER A 91 4.08 -2.85 -12.71
N TYR A 92 3.90 -4.01 -12.11
CA TYR A 92 4.12 -4.21 -10.69
C TYR A 92 4.61 -5.64 -10.43
N ARG A 93 5.14 -5.86 -9.22
CA ARG A 93 5.51 -7.18 -8.72
C ARG A 93 4.52 -7.59 -7.65
N SER A 94 4.00 -8.81 -7.76
CA SER A 94 3.13 -9.39 -6.75
C SER A 94 3.39 -10.88 -6.58
N GLN A 95 3.47 -11.30 -5.32
CA GLN A 95 3.57 -12.68 -4.91
C GLN A 95 2.40 -12.96 -3.95
N GLN A 96 1.67 -14.04 -4.19
CA GLN A 96 0.55 -14.41 -3.33
C GLN A 96 0.53 -15.92 -3.18
N LEU A 97 0.52 -16.38 -1.94
CA LEU A 97 0.38 -17.79 -1.62
C LEU A 97 -0.74 -17.92 -0.60
N VAL A 98 -1.84 -18.55 -1.00
CA VAL A 98 -3.01 -18.79 -0.14
C VAL A 98 -3.41 -20.25 -0.25
N PHE A 99 -3.53 -20.90 0.90
CA PHE A 99 -4.05 -22.25 1.03
C PHE A 99 -5.17 -22.28 2.08
N GLY A 100 -6.41 -22.39 1.61
CA GLY A 100 -7.59 -22.34 2.46
C GLY A 100 -7.83 -20.92 2.98
N PHE A 101 -7.25 -20.57 4.12
CA PHE A 101 -7.32 -19.23 4.76
C PHE A 101 -5.96 -18.78 5.32
N LEU A 102 -4.92 -19.60 5.11
CA LEU A 102 -3.54 -19.34 5.52
C LEU A 102 -2.73 -18.89 4.33
N GLY A 103 -1.80 -17.97 4.54
CA GLY A 103 -0.98 -17.48 3.44
C GLY A 103 -0.36 -16.11 3.69
N GLY A 104 0.14 -15.53 2.61
CA GLY A 104 0.65 -14.18 2.59
C GLY A 104 0.63 -13.59 1.19
N GLU A 105 0.85 -12.29 1.14
CA GLU A 105 0.85 -11.53 -0.09
C GLU A 105 1.88 -10.41 -0.01
N LYS A 106 2.59 -10.20 -1.12
CA LYS A 106 3.56 -9.13 -1.30
C LYS A 106 3.19 -8.36 -2.56
N PHE A 107 3.18 -7.04 -2.46
CA PHE A 107 2.85 -6.13 -3.57
C PHE A 107 3.79 -4.93 -3.60
N HIS A 108 4.38 -4.69 -4.77
CA HIS A 108 5.22 -3.54 -5.04
C HIS A 108 4.99 -3.01 -6.45
N SER A 109 4.71 -1.72 -6.59
CA SER A 109 4.72 -1.05 -7.89
C SER A 109 6.14 -1.00 -8.47
N LEU A 110 6.25 -1.07 -9.80
CA LEU A 110 7.51 -0.80 -10.50
C LEU A 110 7.44 0.60 -11.12
N PRO A 111 8.59 1.29 -11.28
CA PRO A 111 8.61 2.57 -11.95
C PRO A 111 8.32 2.41 -13.46
N ASP A 112 7.60 3.37 -14.05
CA ASP A 112 7.28 3.39 -15.48
C ASP A 112 8.53 3.59 -16.37
N THR A 113 9.61 4.13 -15.79
CA THR A 113 10.92 4.32 -16.41
C THR A 113 11.97 3.54 -15.63
N PRO A 114 12.85 2.74 -16.28
CA PRO A 114 13.97 2.09 -15.61
C PRO A 114 15.08 3.12 -15.35
N ASP A 115 14.84 4.09 -14.47
CA ASP A 115 15.89 4.97 -14.00
C ASP A 115 16.74 4.22 -12.94
N PRO A 116 18.07 4.38 -12.96
CA PRO A 116 18.97 3.65 -12.10
C PRO A 116 18.91 4.22 -10.68
N VAL A 117 17.96 3.76 -9.86
CA VAL A 117 17.99 4.03 -8.43
C VAL A 117 19.07 3.15 -7.80
N ALA A 118 20.03 3.80 -7.15
CA ALA A 118 21.21 3.20 -6.55
C ALA A 118 20.84 2.05 -5.60
N PRO A 119 21.61 0.95 -5.59
CA PRO A 119 21.38 -0.15 -4.66
C PRO A 119 21.58 0.35 -3.22
N SER A 120 20.60 0.10 -2.37
CA SER A 120 20.69 0.27 -0.92
C SER A 120 21.92 -0.49 -0.40
N PRO A 121 22.67 0.07 0.57
CA PRO A 121 23.90 -0.55 1.06
C PRO A 121 23.61 -1.84 1.84
N LYS A 122 24.26 -2.92 1.42
CA LYS A 122 24.33 -4.22 2.13
C LYS A 122 24.82 -4.00 3.55
N THR A 123 24.08 -4.48 4.55
CA THR A 123 24.52 -4.43 5.95
C THR A 123 24.90 -5.84 6.39
N GLU A 124 26.16 -6.04 6.76
CA GLU A 124 26.69 -7.33 7.19
C GLU A 124 25.95 -7.89 8.43
N PRO A 125 25.78 -9.22 8.56
CA PRO A 125 24.98 -9.82 9.61
C PRO A 125 25.70 -9.80 10.97
N LYS A 126 25.06 -9.23 11.99
CA LYS A 126 25.39 -9.49 13.41
C LYS A 126 24.70 -10.77 13.86
N SER A 127 25.50 -11.72 14.33
CA SER A 127 25.04 -12.97 14.94
C SER A 127 24.21 -12.69 16.21
N SER A 128 23.05 -13.33 16.32
CA SER A 128 22.36 -13.51 17.60
C SER A 128 21.92 -14.96 17.75
N ALA A 129 22.12 -15.46 18.96
CA ALA A 129 22.11 -16.87 19.33
C ALA A 129 20.69 -17.47 19.33
N GLN A 130 20.63 -18.77 19.01
CA GLN A 130 19.45 -19.63 19.07
C GLN A 130 18.92 -19.77 20.51
N ASP A 131 17.60 -19.62 20.68
CA ASP A 131 16.87 -20.18 21.83
C ASP A 131 15.88 -21.24 21.31
N PRO A 132 15.98 -22.52 21.76
CA PRO A 132 15.19 -23.61 21.21
C PRO A 132 13.99 -23.92 22.14
N SER A 133 12.84 -23.30 21.94
CA SER A 133 11.57 -23.88 22.42
C SER A 133 10.30 -23.20 21.88
N SER A 134 9.73 -23.76 20.82
CA SER A 134 8.27 -23.92 20.74
C SER A 134 7.94 -25.14 19.86
N PRO A 135 7.05 -26.05 20.32
CA PRO A 135 6.71 -27.27 19.58
C PRO A 135 5.67 -26.94 18.51
N GLY A 136 5.87 -27.52 17.32
CA GLY A 136 5.12 -27.21 16.12
C GLY A 136 3.62 -27.54 16.18
N PHE A 137 2.84 -26.68 15.56
CA PHE A 137 1.58 -27.02 14.90
C PHE A 137 1.36 -26.05 13.73
N LEU A 138 1.12 -26.63 12.54
CA LEU A 138 1.08 -26.03 11.19
C LEU A 138 2.43 -25.90 10.48
N LEU A 139 2.69 -26.88 9.61
CA LEU A 139 3.76 -26.91 8.60
C LEU A 139 3.51 -25.83 7.53
N LEU A 140 3.69 -24.56 7.87
CA LEU A 140 4.24 -23.60 6.91
C LEU A 140 5.68 -23.34 7.34
N PRO A 141 6.66 -23.34 6.42
CA PRO A 141 8.02 -22.97 6.80
C PRO A 141 7.99 -21.55 7.38
N ASP A 142 8.36 -21.43 8.66
CA ASP A 142 8.66 -20.14 9.26
C ASP A 142 9.68 -19.46 8.34
N SER A 143 9.26 -18.36 7.71
CA SER A 143 10.20 -17.54 6.97
C SER A 143 11.16 -16.96 8.00
N PRO A 144 12.47 -17.27 7.95
CA PRO A 144 13.41 -16.73 8.90
C PRO A 144 13.37 -15.21 8.78
N GLU A 145 12.94 -14.53 9.84
CA GLU A 145 12.76 -13.07 9.93
C GLU A 145 14.08 -12.28 9.76
N ASN A 146 15.19 -12.98 9.48
CA ASN A 146 16.55 -12.45 9.35
C ASN A 146 17.22 -12.78 8.00
N GLU A 147 16.53 -13.38 7.03
CA GLU A 147 17.08 -13.46 5.67
C GLU A 147 16.85 -12.13 4.95
N GLU A 148 17.93 -11.37 4.74
CA GLU A 148 17.93 -10.21 3.84
C GLU A 148 17.28 -10.60 2.50
N ASP A 149 16.21 -9.90 2.12
CA ASP A 149 15.57 -10.10 0.82
C ASP A 149 16.65 -10.01 -0.27
N PRO A 150 16.91 -11.07 -1.07
CA PRO A 150 17.96 -11.08 -2.07
C PRO A 150 17.73 -10.03 -3.17
N ASN A 151 16.55 -9.39 -3.20
CA ASN A 151 16.24 -8.25 -4.05
C ASN A 151 15.53 -7.14 -3.24
N PRO A 152 16.27 -6.29 -2.50
CA PRO A 152 15.66 -5.21 -1.75
C PRO A 152 14.87 -4.32 -2.71
N THR A 153 13.57 -4.17 -2.43
CA THR A 153 12.69 -3.41 -3.33
C THR A 153 13.12 -1.93 -3.27
N PRO A 154 13.47 -1.30 -4.40
CA PRO A 154 13.87 0.09 -4.40
C PRO A 154 12.69 0.97 -3.95
N GLU A 155 12.94 1.93 -3.07
CA GLU A 155 11.96 2.96 -2.76
C GLU A 155 11.74 3.81 -4.02
N LEU A 156 10.49 3.94 -4.44
CA LEU A 156 10.13 4.73 -5.61
C LEU A 156 10.20 6.21 -5.28
N ALA A 157 10.41 7.05 -6.29
CA ALA A 157 10.36 8.51 -6.13
C ALA A 157 8.96 9.01 -5.72
N ASN A 158 7.92 8.22 -5.95
CA ASN A 158 6.54 8.56 -5.59
C ASN A 158 6.18 7.96 -4.23
N GLU A 159 6.01 8.82 -3.21
CA GLU A 159 5.70 8.42 -1.84
C GLU A 159 4.35 7.67 -1.75
N ARG A 160 3.33 8.06 -2.52
CA ARG A 160 2.02 7.40 -2.56
C ARG A 160 2.11 5.93 -2.97
N GLN A 161 2.97 5.63 -3.94
CA GLN A 161 3.22 4.25 -4.38
C GLN A 161 3.96 3.42 -3.33
N ASN A 162 4.90 4.03 -2.60
CA ASN A 162 5.61 3.37 -1.51
C ASN A 162 4.66 3.04 -0.35
N THR A 163 3.76 3.96 0.02
CA THR A 163 2.75 3.77 1.08
C THR A 163 1.78 2.64 0.76
N LYS A 164 1.45 2.44 -0.53
CA LYS A 164 0.55 1.37 -0.99
C LYS A 164 1.24 0.03 -1.22
N SER A 165 2.56 -0.01 -1.12
CA SER A 165 3.33 -1.26 -1.19
C SER A 165 3.35 -1.95 0.17
N PHE A 166 3.11 -3.26 0.19
CA PHE A 166 2.97 -4.01 1.44
C PHE A 166 3.49 -5.44 1.33
N GLU A 167 3.87 -6.00 2.47
CA GLU A 167 4.22 -7.41 2.64
C GLU A 167 3.44 -7.93 3.85
N ILE A 168 2.37 -8.69 3.58
CA ILE A 168 1.44 -9.12 4.61
C ILE A 168 1.44 -10.64 4.75
N ARG A 169 1.29 -11.07 6.00
CA ARG A 169 0.94 -12.45 6.33
C ARG A 169 -0.47 -12.49 6.90
N TYR A 170 -1.35 -13.25 6.25
CA TYR A 170 -2.72 -13.41 6.71
C TYR A 170 -2.72 -14.01 8.12
N LEU A 171 -3.56 -13.46 9.00
CA LEU A 171 -3.77 -13.94 10.38
C LEU A 171 -2.54 -13.86 11.32
N GLN A 172 -1.47 -13.15 10.97
CA GLN A 172 -0.27 -12.99 11.82
C GLN A 172 -0.59 -12.44 13.23
N PHE A 173 -1.65 -11.63 13.36
CA PHE A 173 -2.07 -11.04 14.64
C PHE A 173 -2.34 -12.04 15.76
N TYR A 174 -2.71 -13.29 15.42
CA TYR A 174 -3.06 -14.29 16.43
C TYR A 174 -1.84 -14.91 17.11
N ASN A 175 -0.65 -14.81 16.53
CA ASN A 175 0.53 -15.51 17.04
C ASN A 175 1.65 -14.61 17.60
N ASN A 176 1.51 -13.27 17.52
CA ASN A 176 2.54 -12.36 18.04
C ASN A 176 2.42 -12.20 19.58
N PRO A 177 3.46 -12.56 20.36
CA PRO A 177 3.45 -12.40 21.81
C PRO A 177 3.27 -10.92 22.22
N VAL A 178 2.68 -10.70 23.39
CA VAL A 178 2.36 -9.34 23.87
C VAL A 178 3.61 -8.47 24.01
N GLU A 179 4.75 -9.07 24.34
CA GLU A 179 6.02 -8.36 24.53
C GLU A 179 6.55 -7.77 23.23
N GLU A 180 6.56 -8.55 22.14
CA GLU A 180 6.98 -8.08 20.82
C GLU A 180 6.06 -6.97 20.31
N ARG A 181 4.74 -7.13 20.47
CA ARG A 181 3.77 -6.08 20.13
C ARG A 181 4.03 -4.77 20.87
N ARG A 182 4.40 -4.83 22.15
CA ARG A 182 4.75 -3.63 22.94
C ARG A 182 6.07 -3.02 22.47
N LYS A 183 7.07 -3.83 22.12
CA LYS A 183 8.34 -3.35 21.58
C LYS A 183 8.13 -2.65 20.24
N ALA A 184 7.40 -3.28 19.30
CA ALA A 184 7.06 -2.70 18.00
C ALA A 184 6.33 -1.36 18.14
N LYS A 185 5.31 -1.28 19.01
CA LYS A 185 4.60 -0.01 19.27
C LYS A 185 5.50 1.09 19.81
N LYS A 186 6.44 0.76 20.71
CA LYS A 186 7.42 1.72 21.24
C LYS A 186 8.37 2.23 20.15
N VAL A 187 8.86 1.33 19.30
CA VAL A 187 9.74 1.68 18.17
C VAL A 187 9.01 2.57 17.18
N LEU A 188 7.78 2.22 16.80
CA LEU A 188 6.92 3.02 15.91
C LEU A 188 6.62 4.41 16.51
N PHE A 189 6.27 4.48 17.79
CA PHE A 189 6.03 5.75 18.47
C PHE A 189 7.29 6.63 18.48
N PHE A 190 8.43 6.06 18.85
CA PHE A 190 9.70 6.78 18.89
C PHE A 190 10.12 7.27 17.50
N LYS A 191 9.90 6.45 16.47
CA LYS A 191 10.12 6.83 15.07
C LYS A 191 9.25 8.02 14.65
N LYS A 192 7.94 7.97 14.88
CA LYS A 192 7.03 9.09 14.58
C LYS A 192 7.44 10.36 15.30
N PHE A 193 7.89 10.23 16.55
CA PHE A 193 8.43 11.34 17.32
C PHE A 193 9.70 11.94 16.67
N LEU A 194 10.64 11.11 16.22
CA LEU A 194 11.84 11.58 15.51
C LEU A 194 11.53 12.23 14.16
N GLU A 195 10.59 11.67 13.38
CA GLU A 195 10.14 12.26 12.11
C GLU A 195 9.51 13.64 12.34
N HIS A 196 8.76 13.83 13.45
CA HIS A 196 8.17 15.11 13.81
C HIS A 196 9.20 16.15 14.30
N LEU A 197 10.29 15.71 14.92
CA LEU A 197 11.36 16.60 15.39
C LEU A 197 12.21 17.17 14.24
N ASP A 198 12.34 16.46 13.13
CA ASP A 198 13.18 16.86 12.00
C ASP A 198 12.44 16.75 10.66
N PRO A 199 11.44 17.64 10.43
CA PRO A 199 10.65 17.61 9.19
C PRO A 199 11.51 17.92 7.96
N GLU A 200 12.61 18.66 8.12
CA GLU A 200 13.51 19.04 7.04
C GLU A 200 14.61 18.01 6.78
N LYS A 201 14.62 16.89 7.52
CA LYS A 201 15.63 15.82 7.43
C LYS A 201 17.05 16.40 7.47
N LYS A 202 17.39 17.27 8.41
CA LYS A 202 18.74 17.88 8.49
C LYS A 202 19.71 17.13 9.39
N ASN A 203 19.22 16.33 10.33
CA ASN A 203 20.05 15.66 11.31
C ASN A 203 20.50 14.26 10.84
N GLU A 204 21.80 14.10 10.62
CA GLU A 204 22.41 12.85 10.18
C GLU A 204 22.17 11.68 11.14
N ALA A 205 22.15 11.93 12.46
CA ALA A 205 21.91 10.90 13.47
C ALA A 205 20.47 10.36 13.41
N ILE A 206 19.49 11.24 13.18
CA ILE A 206 18.08 10.86 13.05
C ILE A 206 17.89 10.06 11.75
N GLN A 207 18.47 10.54 10.65
CA GLN A 207 18.43 9.81 9.38
C GLN A 207 19.08 8.43 9.51
N THR A 208 20.24 8.33 10.16
CA THR A 208 20.93 7.04 10.37
C THR A 208 20.04 6.07 11.16
N TYR A 209 19.34 6.55 12.19
CA TYR A 209 18.39 5.74 12.95
C TYR A 209 17.19 5.28 12.10
N LEU A 210 16.64 6.19 11.28
CA LEU A 210 15.52 5.89 10.38
C LEU A 210 15.91 4.90 9.28
N THR A 211 17.13 4.99 8.75
CA THR A 211 17.67 4.04 7.78
C THR A 211 17.94 2.67 8.40
N GLN A 212 18.43 2.63 9.64
CA GLN A 212 18.64 1.37 10.38
C GLN A 212 17.33 0.71 10.82
N ASN A 213 16.25 1.49 10.94
CA ASN A 213 14.92 1.02 11.33
C ASN A 213 13.90 1.44 10.27
N PRO A 214 13.91 0.79 9.09
CA PRO A 214 12.95 1.07 8.03
C PRO A 214 11.52 0.88 8.53
N ARG A 215 10.55 1.53 7.88
CA ARG A 215 9.13 1.32 8.25
C ARG A 215 8.80 -0.15 8.00
N SER A 216 8.33 -0.89 9.01
CA SER A 216 7.84 -2.25 8.76
C SER A 216 6.64 -2.15 7.83
N LYS A 217 6.73 -2.84 6.69
CA LYS A 217 5.62 -2.97 5.73
C LYS A 217 4.65 -4.09 6.11
N ASP A 218 4.84 -4.64 7.31
CA ASP A 218 4.14 -5.81 7.86
C ASP A 218 2.72 -5.48 8.35
N ASP A 219 2.38 -4.20 8.46
CA ASP A 219 1.04 -3.75 8.80
C ASP A 219 0.17 -3.61 7.54
N TYR A 220 -1.11 -3.94 7.69
CA TYR A 220 -2.09 -3.82 6.60
C TYR A 220 -2.31 -2.33 6.28
N PRO A 221 -2.13 -1.90 5.01
CA PRO A 221 -2.51 -0.54 4.62
C PRO A 221 -4.00 -0.32 4.86
N LEU A 222 -4.41 0.90 5.20
CA LEU A 222 -5.83 1.21 5.45
C LEU A 222 -6.71 0.84 4.26
N GLY A 223 -6.26 1.15 3.03
CA GLY A 223 -6.95 0.75 1.80
C GLY A 223 -7.16 -0.76 1.72
N PHE A 224 -6.20 -1.55 2.17
CA PHE A 224 -6.29 -3.01 2.10
C PHE A 224 -7.44 -3.58 2.96
N LEU A 225 -7.76 -2.95 4.09
CA LEU A 225 -8.75 -3.47 5.04
C LEU A 225 -10.18 -3.53 4.47
N PHE A 226 -10.49 -2.68 3.50
CA PHE A 226 -11.82 -2.54 2.90
C PHE A 226 -11.87 -3.01 1.45
N GLU A 227 -10.84 -3.71 0.98
CA GLU A 227 -10.76 -4.21 -0.39
C GLU A 227 -11.37 -5.61 -0.51
N ILE A 228 -12.26 -5.77 -1.49
CA ILE A 228 -12.76 -7.06 -1.95
C ILE A 228 -12.04 -7.39 -3.24
N GLU A 229 -11.37 -8.54 -3.31
CA GLU A 229 -10.57 -8.92 -4.47
C GLU A 229 -10.86 -10.36 -4.89
N LEU A 230 -11.03 -10.58 -6.19
CA LEU A 230 -11.20 -11.87 -6.83
C LEU A 230 -9.97 -12.15 -7.68
N TYR A 231 -9.37 -13.33 -7.48
CA TYR A 231 -8.23 -13.80 -8.24
C TYR A 231 -8.54 -15.13 -8.93
N ILE A 232 -8.28 -15.22 -10.23
CA ILE A 232 -8.47 -16.45 -11.03
C ILE A 232 -7.27 -16.62 -11.96
N SER A 233 -6.60 -17.76 -11.89
CA SER A 233 -5.38 -18.01 -12.66
C SER A 233 -5.18 -19.48 -13.02
N VAL A 234 -4.66 -19.72 -14.23
CA VAL A 234 -4.23 -21.05 -14.71
C VAL A 234 -2.83 -21.00 -15.34
N LYS A 235 -2.36 -19.81 -15.69
CA LYS A 235 -1.01 -19.50 -16.19
C LYS A 235 -0.82 -17.98 -16.18
N TYR A 236 -1.82 -17.32 -16.75
CA TYR A 236 -2.12 -15.91 -16.58
C TYR A 236 -3.21 -15.80 -15.52
N GLY A 237 -2.99 -14.92 -14.55
CA GLY A 237 -3.96 -14.58 -13.52
C GLY A 237 -4.68 -13.29 -13.88
N LEU A 238 -6.00 -13.31 -13.72
CA LEU A 238 -6.82 -12.11 -13.71
C LEU A 238 -7.11 -11.76 -12.26
N ARG A 239 -6.84 -10.51 -11.90
CA ARG A 239 -7.14 -9.94 -10.60
C ARG A 239 -8.13 -8.80 -10.77
N LEU A 240 -9.23 -8.85 -10.04
CA LEU A 240 -10.25 -7.81 -10.03
C LEU A 240 -10.56 -7.47 -8.58
N GLY A 241 -10.56 -6.19 -8.23
CA GLY A 241 -10.85 -5.76 -6.88
C GLY A 241 -11.64 -4.46 -6.83
N PHE A 242 -12.33 -4.27 -5.71
CA PHE A 242 -13.08 -3.09 -5.38
C PHE A 242 -12.80 -2.68 -3.94
N ASN A 243 -12.36 -1.45 -3.74
CA ASN A 243 -12.05 -0.90 -2.43
C ASN A 243 -13.20 -0.03 -1.93
N ILE A 244 -13.90 -0.52 -0.89
CA ILE A 244 -15.04 0.18 -0.32
C ILE A 244 -14.60 1.41 0.46
N GLY A 245 -13.44 1.36 1.14
CA GLY A 245 -12.92 2.46 1.94
C GLY A 245 -12.62 3.68 1.08
N GLU A 246 -11.86 3.47 0.00
CA GLU A 246 -11.51 4.49 -0.99
C GLU A 246 -12.75 5.02 -1.73
N PHE A 247 -13.75 4.17 -1.95
CA PHE A 247 -15.00 4.62 -2.56
C PHE A 247 -15.78 5.56 -1.64
N VAL A 248 -15.76 5.30 -0.33
CA VAL A 248 -16.35 6.19 0.66
C VAL A 248 -15.55 7.48 0.76
N ASP A 249 -14.21 7.42 0.72
CA ASP A 249 -13.37 8.61 0.65
C ASP A 249 -13.73 9.47 -0.56
N PHE A 250 -13.74 8.89 -1.77
CA PHE A 250 -14.15 9.58 -2.99
C PHE A 250 -15.52 10.28 -2.86
N LEU A 251 -16.50 9.64 -2.21
CA LEU A 251 -17.83 10.22 -1.99
C LEU A 251 -17.83 11.34 -0.94
N LEU A 252 -17.04 11.21 0.12
CA LEU A 252 -16.92 12.20 1.19
C LEU A 252 -15.90 13.30 0.88
N GLY A 253 -15.08 13.13 -0.14
CA GLY A 253 -14.12 14.11 -0.63
C GLY A 253 -14.75 15.45 -1.00
N PHE A 254 -16.00 15.44 -1.47
CA PHE A 254 -16.77 16.66 -1.72
C PHE A 254 -17.01 17.50 -0.46
N THR A 255 -16.88 16.89 0.72
CA THR A 255 -16.98 17.57 2.02
C THR A 255 -15.62 17.98 2.59
N GLY A 256 -14.52 17.63 1.92
CA GLY A 256 -13.15 17.85 2.39
C GLY A 256 -12.70 16.89 3.50
N LEU A 257 -13.41 15.77 3.68
CA LEU A 257 -13.01 14.70 4.58
C LEU A 257 -12.15 13.69 3.82
N ASP A 258 -10.92 13.49 4.28
CA ASP A 258 -9.97 12.46 3.84
C ASP A 258 -9.87 11.42 4.97
N LEU A 259 -10.42 10.23 4.72
CA LEU A 259 -10.45 9.12 5.68
C LEU A 259 -9.23 8.22 5.52
N MET A 260 -8.65 8.18 4.32
CA MET A 260 -7.58 7.26 3.96
C MET A 260 -6.19 7.88 4.19
N GLU A 261 -6.13 9.18 4.46
CA GLU A 261 -4.94 9.98 4.78
C GLU A 261 -3.83 9.82 3.74
N ASP A 262 -4.19 9.56 2.47
CA ASP A 262 -3.25 9.28 1.39
C ASP A 262 -3.11 10.41 0.36
N ASP A 263 -3.79 11.54 0.60
CA ASP A 263 -3.84 12.75 -0.23
C ASP A 263 -2.74 13.82 0.08
N LEU A 264 -1.60 13.41 0.68
CA LEU A 264 -0.46 14.28 1.03
C LEU A 264 0.35 14.81 -0.18
#